data_AF-A0A9P0THE4-F1
#
_entry.id   AF-A0A9P0THE4-F1
#
_cell.length_a   1.000
_cell.length_b   1.000
_cell.length_c   1.000
_cell.angle_alpha   90.00
_cell.angle_beta   90.00
_cell.angle_gamma   90.00
#
_symmetry.space_group_name_H-M   'P 1'
#
loop_
_entity.id
_entity.type
_entity.pdbx_description
1 polymer ?
#
loop_
_entity_poly.entity_id
_entity_poly.type
_entity_poly.pdbx_seq_one_letter_code
_entity_poly.pdbx_strand_id
1 'polypeptide(L)'
;MFNVKLYNKSNALQQTHAMKYLEEYKSIINWKMDSTILDIGCGDGSLTSKIFKEIIPNCKTMIGCDISEDMIRFANEHYASERGNFTTLNIEGELPDQLRERFHHVISFFALNWCLRQE
;
A
#
# COMPACT_ATOMS: atom_id res chain seq x y z
N MET A 1 -18.00 5.94 3.11
CA MET A 1 -16.55 6.04 3.42
C MET A 1 -16.28 5.23 4.67
N PHE A 2 -15.27 4.37 4.67
CA PHE A 2 -14.97 3.49 5.81
C PHE A 2 -14.46 4.31 6.99
N ASN A 3 -14.85 3.93 8.21
CA ASN A 3 -14.32 4.56 9.41
C ASN A 3 -12.87 4.09 9.62
N VAL A 4 -11.90 4.97 9.36
CA VAL A 4 -10.47 4.66 9.45
C VAL A 4 -10.05 4.15 10.83
N LYS A 5 -10.60 4.72 11.92
CA LYS A 5 -10.28 4.30 13.29
C LYS A 5 -10.79 2.89 13.59
N LEU A 6 -11.94 2.51 13.04
CA LEU A 6 -12.46 1.16 13.18
C LEU A 6 -11.63 0.18 12.33
N TYR A 7 -11.34 0.53 11.08
CA TYR A 7 -10.53 -0.30 10.19
C TYR A 7 -9.15 -0.60 10.78
N ASN A 8 -8.44 0.43 11.25
CA ASN A 8 -7.13 0.29 11.89
C ASN A 8 -7.13 -0.67 13.10
N LYS A 9 -8.24 -0.74 13.83
CA LYS A 9 -8.41 -1.65 14.97
C LYS A 9 -8.84 -3.06 14.58
N SER A 10 -9.28 -3.28 13.34
CA SER A 10 -9.97 -4.50 12.92
C SER A 10 -9.37 -5.17 11.68
N ASN A 11 -8.21 -4.73 11.21
CA ASN A 11 -7.54 -5.25 10.00
C ASN A 11 -6.49 -6.35 10.28
N ALA A 12 -6.49 -6.95 11.48
CA ALA A 12 -5.46 -7.90 11.92
C ALA A 12 -5.35 -9.15 11.03
N LEU A 13 -6.47 -9.66 10.50
CA LEU A 13 -6.48 -10.82 9.60
C LEU A 13 -5.82 -10.48 8.25
N GLN A 14 -6.16 -9.33 7.68
CA GLN A 14 -5.56 -8.83 6.43
C GLN A 14 -4.05 -8.67 6.60
N GLN A 15 -3.62 -8.02 7.69
CA GLN A 15 -2.21 -7.86 7.98
C GLN A 15 -1.49 -9.20 8.13
N THR A 16 -2.06 -10.13 8.90
CA THR A 16 -1.44 -11.44 9.17
C THR A 16 -1.25 -12.24 7.89
N HIS A 17 -2.29 -12.32 7.05
CA HIS A 17 -2.20 -13.07 5.80
C HIS A 17 -1.26 -12.42 4.79
N ALA A 18 -1.33 -11.10 4.59
CA ALA A 18 -0.44 -10.41 3.66
C ALA A 18 1.04 -10.57 4.07
N MET A 19 1.35 -10.38 5.35
CA MET A 19 2.70 -10.55 5.88
C MET A 19 3.20 -11.99 5.75
N LYS A 20 2.35 -12.99 6.05
CA LYS A 20 2.71 -14.41 5.90
C LYS A 20 3.11 -14.73 4.46
N TYR A 21 2.29 -14.35 3.48
CA TYR A 21 2.57 -14.68 2.07
C TYR A 21 3.75 -13.89 1.53
N LEU A 22 3.90 -12.62 1.89
CA LEU A 22 5.08 -11.85 1.51
C LEU A 22 6.36 -12.46 2.09
N GLU A 23 6.33 -12.88 3.35
CA GLU A 23 7.48 -13.54 3.99
C GLU A 23 7.82 -14.87 3.31
N GLU A 24 6.81 -15.67 2.94
CA GLU A 24 6.99 -16.93 2.22
C GLU A 24 7.61 -16.73 0.84
N TYR A 25 7.22 -15.68 0.12
CA TYR A 25 7.64 -15.44 -1.26
C TYR A 25 8.71 -14.36 -1.42
N LYS A 26 9.22 -13.74 -0.35
CA LYS A 26 10.18 -12.63 -0.49
C LYS A 26 11.49 -13.02 -1.18
N SER A 27 11.89 -14.29 -1.09
CA SER A 27 13.13 -14.79 -1.69
C SER A 27 13.03 -15.03 -3.20
N ILE A 28 11.82 -15.26 -3.71
CA ILE A 28 11.57 -15.45 -5.15
C ILE A 28 11.33 -14.12 -5.87
N ILE A 29 10.91 -13.08 -5.13
CA ILE A 29 10.76 -11.74 -5.67
C ILE A 29 12.13 -11.07 -5.70
N ASN A 30 12.54 -10.61 -6.87
CA ASN A 30 13.77 -9.83 -7.03
C ASN A 30 13.57 -8.39 -6.54
N TRP A 31 13.53 -8.19 -5.23
CA TRP A 31 13.46 -6.88 -4.60
C TRP A 31 14.75 -6.10 -4.87
N LYS A 32 14.71 -5.15 -5.79
CA LYS A 32 15.86 -4.28 -6.07
C LYS A 32 16.13 -3.39 -4.84
N MET A 33 17.39 -3.25 -4.43
CA MET A 33 17.76 -2.39 -3.28
C MET A 33 17.27 -0.96 -3.49
N ASP A 34 17.45 -0.37 -4.67
CA ASP A 34 16.97 0.99 -4.96
C ASP A 34 15.53 1.03 -5.53
N SER A 35 14.69 0.06 -5.16
CA SER A 35 13.32 -0.01 -5.69
C SER A 35 12.42 1.10 -5.16
N THR A 36 11.60 1.64 -6.06
CA THR A 36 10.42 2.44 -5.73
C THR A 36 9.19 1.55 -5.90
N ILE A 37 8.38 1.44 -4.84
CA ILE A 37 7.28 0.47 -4.74
C ILE A 37 5.97 1.22 -4.54
N LEU A 38 4.92 0.79 -5.25
CA LEU A 38 3.55 1.25 -5.06
C LEU A 38 2.71 0.16 -4.39
N ASP A 39 2.00 0.50 -3.32
CA ASP A 39 0.97 -0.33 -2.71
C ASP A 39 -0.42 0.22 -3.04
N ILE A 40 -1.15 -0.51 -3.88
CA ILE A 40 -2.48 -0.13 -4.36
C ILE A 40 -3.56 -0.61 -3.38
N GLY A 41 -4.38 0.34 -2.92
CA GLY A 41 -5.42 0.10 -1.91
C GLY A 41 -4.82 -0.04 -0.53
N CYS A 42 -3.92 0.87 -0.15
CA CYS A 42 -3.17 0.81 1.10
C CYS A 42 -4.04 0.99 2.36
N GLY A 43 -5.30 1.40 2.21
CA GLY A 43 -6.19 1.69 3.33
C GLY A 43 -5.56 2.69 4.29
N ASP A 44 -5.61 2.37 5.59
CA ASP A 44 -5.05 3.19 6.66
C ASP A 44 -3.51 3.25 6.70
N GLY A 45 -2.83 2.59 5.77
CA GLY A 45 -1.36 2.58 5.64
C GLY A 45 -0.62 1.72 6.67
N SER A 46 -1.33 1.09 7.60
CA SER A 46 -0.72 0.29 8.68
C SER A 46 0.04 -0.92 8.14
N LEU A 47 -0.57 -1.66 7.21
CA LEU A 47 0.04 -2.80 6.53
C LEU A 47 1.22 -2.36 5.66
N THR A 48 1.05 -1.32 4.84
CA THR A 48 2.11 -0.79 3.97
C THR A 48 3.35 -0.40 4.78
N SER A 49 3.15 0.29 5.92
CA SER A 49 4.23 0.66 6.84
C SER A 49 4.95 -0.58 7.40
N LYS A 50 4.18 -1.61 7.74
CA LYS A 50 4.70 -2.88 8.26
C LYS A 50 5.53 -3.63 7.21
N ILE A 51 5.01 -3.77 6.00
CA ILE A 51 5.72 -4.40 4.87
C ILE A 51 7.04 -3.68 4.61
N PHE A 52 7.01 -2.34 4.56
CA PHE A 52 8.20 -1.53 4.36
C PHE A 52 9.25 -1.79 5.45
N LYS A 53 8.86 -1.82 6.72
CA LYS A 53 9.79 -1.99 7.84
C LYS A 53 10.34 -3.42 7.98
N GLU A 54 9.51 -4.42 7.72
CA GLU A 54 9.81 -5.81 8.08
C GLU A 54 10.24 -6.68 6.88
N ILE A 55 9.67 -6.46 5.69
CA ILE A 55 9.91 -7.33 4.52
C ILE A 55 10.93 -6.71 3.56
N ILE A 56 10.83 -5.40 3.31
CA ILE A 56 11.63 -4.69 2.29
C ILE A 56 12.21 -3.36 2.81
N PRO A 57 12.91 -3.36 3.96
CA PRO A 57 13.44 -2.13 4.58
C PRO A 57 14.47 -1.39 3.73
N ASN A 58 15.09 -2.11 2.79
CA ASN A 58 16.15 -1.59 1.96
C ASN A 58 15.65 -0.86 0.71
N CYS A 59 14.35 -0.90 0.39
CA CYS A 59 13.84 -0.20 -0.80
C CYS A 59 14.06 1.33 -0.68
N LYS A 60 14.22 1.99 -1.84
CA LYS A 60 14.43 3.44 -1.89
C LYS A 60 13.21 4.20 -1.39
N THR A 61 12.02 3.81 -1.85
CA THR A 61 10.77 4.49 -1.48
C THR A 61 9.59 3.54 -1.55
N MET A 62 8.72 3.60 -0.54
CA MET A 62 7.40 2.97 -0.52
C MET A 62 6.33 4.06 -0.63
N ILE A 63 5.40 3.89 -1.57
CA ILE A 63 4.25 4.78 -1.74
C ILE A 63 2.98 3.95 -1.59
N GLY A 64 2.13 4.28 -0.63
CA GLY A 64 0.78 3.72 -0.54
C GLY A 64 -0.23 4.62 -1.25
N CYS A 65 -1.20 4.04 -1.94
CA CYS A 65 -2.32 4.81 -2.47
C CYS A 65 -3.68 4.15 -2.20
N ASP A 66 -4.69 4.99 -2.06
CA ASP A 66 -6.07 4.60 -1.81
C ASP A 66 -7.00 5.67 -2.38
N ILE A 67 -8.24 5.31 -2.73
CA ILE A 67 -9.23 6.27 -3.21
C ILE A 67 -9.80 7.13 -2.06
N SER A 68 -9.72 6.63 -0.83
CA SER A 68 -10.28 7.28 0.36
C SER A 68 -9.34 8.31 0.97
N GLU A 69 -9.63 9.60 0.78
CA GLU A 69 -8.84 10.70 1.35
C GLU A 69 -8.64 10.60 2.88
N ASP A 70 -9.65 10.18 3.63
CA ASP A 70 -9.51 10.05 5.10
C ASP A 70 -8.57 8.93 5.52
N MET A 71 -8.47 7.87 4.71
CA MET A 71 -7.52 6.80 4.94
C MET A 71 -6.10 7.30 4.69
N ILE A 72 -5.90 8.05 3.59
CA ILE A 72 -4.61 8.66 3.25
C ILE A 72 -4.18 9.73 4.24
N ARG A 73 -5.12 10.55 4.74
CA ARG A 73 -4.86 11.54 5.79
C ARG A 73 -4.33 10.86 7.04
N PHE A 74 -5.04 9.84 7.53
CA PHE A 74 -4.62 9.04 8.69
C PHE A 74 -3.26 8.37 8.45
N ALA A 75 -3.06 7.76 7.28
CA ALA A 75 -1.81 7.09 6.93
C ALA A 75 -0.62 8.05 6.95
N ASN A 76 -0.78 9.25 6.39
CA ASN A 76 0.26 10.27 6.42
C ASN A 76 0.54 10.79 7.85
N GLU A 77 -0.50 10.98 8.66
CA GLU A 77 -0.33 11.41 10.06
C GLU A 77 0.43 10.39 10.93
N HIS A 78 0.29 9.10 10.66
CA HIS A 78 0.78 8.04 11.55
C HIS A 78 1.99 7.27 11.02
N TYR A 79 2.16 7.18 9.70
CA TYR A 79 3.10 6.25 9.08
C TYR A 79 4.01 6.88 8.03
N ALA A 80 3.80 8.14 7.63
CA ALA A 80 4.70 8.80 6.69
C ALA A 80 6.11 8.96 7.27
N SER A 81 7.09 8.95 6.38
CA SER A 81 8.50 9.14 6.66
C SER A 81 9.21 9.64 5.41
N GLU A 82 10.51 9.95 5.49
CA GLU A 82 11.30 10.39 4.34
C GLU A 82 11.21 9.42 3.14
N ARG A 83 11.10 8.10 3.40
CA ARG A 83 11.04 7.05 2.36
C ARG A 83 9.67 6.38 2.23
N GLY A 84 8.69 6.79 3.03
CA GLY A 84 7.35 6.18 3.05
C GLY A 84 6.28 7.26 2.96
N ASN A 85 5.50 7.30 1.89
CA ASN A 85 4.51 8.36 1.66
C ASN A 85 3.17 7.77 1.21
N PHE A 86 2.09 8.52 1.42
CA PHE A 86 0.74 8.08 1.05
C PHE A 86 0.04 9.13 0.20
N THR A 87 -0.67 8.70 -0.85
CA THR A 87 -1.34 9.60 -1.79
C THR A 87 -2.73 9.10 -2.16
N THR A 88 -3.67 10.02 -2.34
CA THR A 88 -4.99 9.65 -2.88
C THR A 88 -4.86 9.31 -4.36
N LEU A 89 -5.42 8.18 -4.79
CA LEU A 89 -5.45 7.77 -6.19
C LEU A 89 -6.69 6.93 -6.45
N ASN A 90 -7.48 7.34 -7.45
CA ASN A 90 -8.49 6.47 -8.04
C ASN A 90 -7.84 5.65 -9.17
N ILE A 91 -7.65 4.35 -8.94
CA ILE A 91 -7.02 3.45 -9.92
C ILE A 91 -7.93 3.07 -11.10
N GLU A 92 -9.24 3.33 -11.02
CA GLU A 92 -10.16 3.18 -12.16
C GLU A 92 -10.09 4.38 -13.12
N GLY A 93 -9.45 5.48 -12.71
CA GLY A 93 -9.34 6.70 -13.48
C GLY A 93 -8.07 6.78 -14.34
N GLU A 94 -7.82 7.96 -14.90
CA GLU A 94 -6.57 8.23 -15.61
C GLU A 94 -5.38 8.25 -14.65
N LEU A 95 -4.32 7.53 -14.99
CA LEU A 95 -3.07 7.54 -14.23
C LEU A 95 -2.36 8.89 -14.40
N PRO A 96 -2.12 9.65 -13.31
CA PRO A 96 -1.41 10.93 -13.39
C PRO A 96 -0.01 10.76 -13.96
N ASP A 97 0.41 11.70 -14.80
CA ASP A 97 1.71 11.63 -15.48
C ASP A 97 2.89 11.53 -14.50
N GLN A 98 2.79 12.18 -13.34
CA GLN A 98 3.84 12.08 -12.31
C GLN A 98 4.03 10.66 -11.76
N LEU A 99 3.06 9.76 -11.93
CA LEU A 99 3.11 8.37 -11.47
C LEU A 99 3.49 7.38 -12.58
N ARG A 100 3.51 7.81 -13.85
CA ARG A 100 3.87 6.95 -14.99
C ARG A 100 5.35 6.56 -14.94
N GLU A 101 5.62 5.27 -15.17
CA GLU A 101 6.99 4.72 -15.28
C GLU A 101 7.88 4.97 -14.05
N ARG A 102 7.29 5.17 -12.86
CA ARG A 102 8.02 5.49 -11.61
C ARG A 102 8.39 4.27 -10.77
N PHE A 103 7.70 3.15 -10.97
CA PHE A 103 7.68 2.05 -10.01
C PHE A 103 8.41 0.82 -10.54
N HIS A 104 9.24 0.23 -9.68
CA HIS A 104 9.92 -1.02 -9.95
C HIS A 104 9.05 -2.22 -9.59
N HIS A 105 8.23 -2.07 -8.55
CA HIS A 105 7.26 -3.08 -8.12
C HIS A 105 5.93 -2.41 -7.77
N VAL A 106 4.84 -3.14 -7.99
CA VAL A 106 3.49 -2.78 -7.55
C VAL A 106 2.94 -3.96 -6.78
N ILE A 107 2.42 -3.71 -5.58
CA ILE A 107 1.76 -4.69 -4.71
C ILE A 107 0.33 -4.23 -4.45
N SER A 108 -0.55 -5.18 -4.14
CA SER A 108 -1.92 -4.89 -3.72
C SER A 108 -2.47 -6.06 -2.93
N PHE A 109 -3.07 -5.78 -1.77
CA PHE A 109 -3.64 -6.79 -0.89
C PHE A 109 -5.08 -6.43 -0.54
N PHE A 110 -6.02 -7.36 -0.77
CA PHE A 110 -7.44 -7.21 -0.40
C PHE A 110 -8.15 -5.95 -0.97
N ALA A 111 -7.63 -5.37 -2.06
CA ALA A 111 -8.18 -4.18 -2.71
C ALA A 111 -8.85 -4.49 -4.06
N LEU A 112 -8.25 -5.34 -4.90
CA LEU A 112 -8.72 -5.55 -6.28
C LEU A 112 -10.07 -6.29 -6.39
N ASN A 113 -10.53 -6.91 -5.30
CA ASN A 113 -11.87 -7.51 -5.24
C ASN A 113 -12.99 -6.47 -5.04
N TRP A 114 -12.66 -5.20 -4.82
CA TRP A 114 -13.64 -4.12 -4.66
C TRP A 114 -14.06 -3.58 -6.02
N CYS A 115 -15.05 -4.23 -6.63
CA CYS A 115 -15.67 -3.76 -7.87
C CYS A 115 -16.98 -3.04 -7.53
N LEU A 116 -17.04 -1.72 -7.78
CA LEU A 116 -18.25 -0.91 -7.59
C LEU A 116 -19.33 -1.23 -8.62
N ARG A 117 -18.94 -1.65 -9.82
CA ARG A 117 -19.81 -2.02 -10.93
C ARG A 117 -19.62 -3.50 -11.22
N GLN A 118 -20.63 -4.32 -10.91
CA GLN A 118 -20.61 -5.77 -11.07
C GLN A 118 -21.58 -6.28 -12.14
N GLU A 119 -22.00 -5.39 -13.04
CA GLU A 119 -22.91 -5.66 -14.15
C GLU A 119 -22.17 -5.85 -15.48
#